data_AF-A0A355DTT9-F1
#
_entry.id   AF-A0A355DTT9-F1
#
_cell.length_a   1.000
_cell.length_b   1.000
_cell.length_c   1.000
_cell.angle_alpha   90.00
_cell.angle_beta   90.00
_cell.angle_gamma   90.00
#
_symmetry.space_group_name_H-M   'P 1'
#
loop_
_entity.id
_entity.type
_entity.pdbx_description
1 polymer ?
#
loop_
_entity_poly.entity_id
_entity_poly.type
_entity_poly.pdbx_seq_one_letter_code
_entity_poly.pdbx_strand_id
1 'polypeptide(L)'
;SLASAQFFLAHRDPETRSYKTAVKLLEKKLSTLARPLDLWLIDFRANVNLKSQNCFRDSRQGSVTGEYKYKLYHCVNTIEKAEVNA
;
A
#
# COMPACT_ATOMS: atom_id res chain seq x y z
N SER A 1 14.05 -17.93 3.08
CA SER A 1 12.58 -17.91 2.99
C SER A 1 12.21 -17.21 1.70
N LEU A 2 11.55 -17.89 0.76
CA LEU A 2 11.02 -17.22 -0.44
C LEU A 2 9.87 -16.31 0.01
N ALA A 3 9.94 -15.01 -0.30
CA ALA A 3 8.90 -14.07 0.08
C ALA A 3 7.58 -14.47 -0.60
N SER A 4 6.59 -14.91 0.19
CA SER A 4 5.25 -15.22 -0.31
C SER A 4 4.44 -13.94 -0.45
N ALA A 5 3.81 -13.73 -1.60
CA ALA A 5 2.84 -12.65 -1.78
C ALA A 5 1.68 -12.82 -0.79
N GLN A 6 1.32 -11.73 -0.11
CA GLN A 6 0.14 -11.66 0.75
C GLN A 6 -0.94 -10.84 0.05
N PHE A 7 -2.17 -11.32 0.10
CA PHE A 7 -3.30 -10.68 -0.57
C PHE A 7 -4.28 -10.11 0.45
N PHE A 8 -4.70 -8.88 0.21
CA PHE A 8 -5.76 -8.22 0.97
C PHE A 8 -6.90 -7.86 0.02
N LEU A 9 -8.02 -8.59 0.12
CA LEU A 9 -9.21 -8.32 -0.68
C LEU A 9 -10.03 -7.23 0.01
N ALA A 10 -10.09 -6.06 -0.61
CA ALA A 10 -10.84 -4.92 -0.11
C ALA A 10 -12.21 -4.84 -0.78
N HIS A 11 -13.29 -5.01 -0.01
CA HIS A 11 -14.65 -4.80 -0.51
C HIS A 11 -15.12 -3.38 -0.19
N ARG A 12 -15.87 -2.79 -1.13
CA ARG A 12 -16.61 -1.55 -0.89
C ARG A 12 -17.89 -1.89 -0.15
N ASP A 13 -18.16 -1.21 0.95
CA ASP A 13 -19.42 -1.38 1.68
C ASP A 13 -20.62 -1.24 0.70
N PRO A 14 -21.50 -2.24 0.59
CA PRO A 14 -22.52 -2.27 -0.46
C PRO A 14 -23.63 -1.24 -0.23
N GLU A 15 -23.92 -0.88 1.02
CA GLU A 15 -24.99 0.04 1.35
C GLU A 15 -24.52 1.50 1.23
N THR A 16 -23.39 1.82 1.86
CA THR A 16 -22.84 3.18 1.90
C THR A 16 -21.96 3.50 0.69
N ARG A 17 -21.58 2.49 -0.09
CA ARG A 17 -20.60 2.58 -1.19
C ARG A 17 -19.24 3.12 -0.73
N SER A 18 -18.90 2.94 0.54
CA SER A 18 -17.69 3.46 1.16
C SER A 18 -16.57 2.42 1.24
N TYR A 19 -15.32 2.88 1.12
CA TYR A 19 -14.13 2.05 1.37
C TYR A 19 -13.55 2.24 2.77
N LYS A 20 -14.19 3.04 3.64
CA LYS A 20 -13.63 3.49 4.93
C LYS A 20 -13.17 2.33 5.82
N THR A 21 -13.96 1.26 5.91
CA THR A 21 -13.61 0.07 6.70
C THR A 21 -12.39 -0.66 6.12
N ALA A 22 -12.38 -0.87 4.80
CA ALA A 22 -11.26 -1.51 4.11
C ALA A 22 -9.96 -0.71 4.26
N VAL A 23 -10.02 0.63 4.14
CA VAL A 23 -8.87 1.52 4.35
C VAL A 23 -8.33 1.40 5.77
N LYS A 24 -9.19 1.47 6.79
CA LYS A 24 -8.76 1.33 8.19
C LYS A 24 -8.10 -0.01 8.48
N LEU A 25 -8.64 -1.09 7.93
CA LEU A 25 -8.07 -2.43 8.09
C LEU A 25 -6.72 -2.56 7.39
N LEU A 26 -6.59 -2.02 6.18
CA LEU A 26 -5.32 -1.97 5.45
C LEU A 26 -4.27 -1.18 6.23
N GLU A 27 -4.60 0.01 6.74
CA GLU A 27 -3.68 0.84 7.54
C GLU A 27 -3.22 0.11 8.80
N LYS A 28 -4.14 -0.54 9.53
CA LYS A 28 -3.82 -1.36 10.70
C LYS A 28 -2.96 -2.57 10.34
N LYS A 29 -3.19 -3.21 9.19
CA LYS A 29 -2.38 -4.35 8.76
C LYS A 29 -0.97 -3.91 8.37
N LEU A 30 -0.84 -2.83 7.62
CA LEU A 30 0.45 -2.25 7.20
C LEU A 30 1.34 -1.88 8.40
N SER A 31 0.76 -1.46 9.52
CA SER A 31 1.53 -1.14 10.73
C SER A 31 2.13 -2.37 11.42
N THR A 32 1.73 -3.58 11.03
CA THR A 32 2.20 -4.84 11.65
C THR A 32 3.07 -5.69 10.74
N LEU A 33 3.16 -5.36 9.45
CA LEU A 33 3.97 -6.10 8.50
C LEU A 33 5.44 -5.76 8.64
N ALA A 34 6.30 -6.77 8.51
CA ALA A 34 7.75 -6.59 8.46
C ALA A 34 8.16 -5.78 7.22
N ARG A 35 9.22 -4.98 7.37
CA ARG A 35 9.75 -4.07 6.34
C ARG A 35 11.19 -4.47 5.98
N PRO A 36 11.66 -4.17 4.75
CA PRO A 36 10.96 -3.45 3.68
C PRO A 36 9.86 -4.30 3.04
N LEU A 37 8.85 -3.64 2.47
CA LEU A 37 7.82 -4.31 1.67
C LEU A 37 7.34 -3.42 0.52
N ASP A 38 6.84 -4.06 -0.53
CA ASP A 38 6.18 -3.40 -1.65
C ASP A 38 4.66 -3.57 -1.55
N LEU A 39 3.94 -2.46 -1.57
CA LEU A 39 2.48 -2.42 -1.56
C LEU A 39 1.96 -2.12 -2.97
N TRP A 40 1.22 -3.10 -3.50
CA TRP A 40 0.49 -2.96 -4.76
C TRP A 40 -0.98 -2.66 -4.46
N LEU A 41 -1.45 -1.50 -4.92
CA LEU A 41 -2.87 -1.16 -4.92
C LEU A 41 -3.44 -1.37 -6.32
N ILE A 42 -4.21 -2.43 -6.51
CA ILE A 42 -4.80 -2.82 -7.81
C ILE A 42 -6.29 -2.45 -7.80
N ASP A 43 -6.72 -1.64 -8.78
CA ASP A 43 -8.08 -1.09 -8.93
C ASP A 43 -8.67 -0.44 -7.67
N PHE A 44 -7.81 -0.09 -6.72
CA PHE A 44 -8.19 0.47 -5.44
C PHE A 44 -8.20 2.00 -5.50
N ARG A 45 -9.41 2.57 -5.51
CA ARG A 45 -9.62 4.02 -5.73
C ARG A 45 -9.62 4.85 -4.45
N ALA A 46 -9.67 4.22 -3.28
CA ALA A 46 -9.74 4.94 -2.02
C ALA A 46 -8.41 5.60 -1.65
N ASN A 47 -8.48 6.73 -0.95
CA ASN A 47 -7.31 7.38 -0.37
C ASN A 47 -6.88 6.62 0.89
N VAL A 48 -5.61 6.26 0.96
CA VAL A 48 -4.97 5.58 2.11
C VAL A 48 -3.85 6.47 2.59
N ASN A 49 -3.70 6.67 3.91
CA ASN A 49 -2.63 7.49 4.46
C ASN A 49 -1.29 6.74 4.47
N LEU A 50 -0.71 6.53 3.30
CA LEU A 50 0.52 5.75 3.12
C LEU A 50 1.78 6.51 3.56
N LYS A 51 1.76 7.84 3.51
CA LYS A 51 2.90 8.68 3.91
C LYS A 51 3.20 8.57 5.40
N SER A 52 2.17 8.54 6.26
CA SER A 52 2.35 8.32 7.70
C SER A 52 2.87 6.92 8.04
N GLN A 53 2.72 5.98 7.09
CA GLN A 53 3.21 4.61 7.17
C GLN A 53 4.58 4.43 6.50
N ASN A 54 5.31 5.52 6.18
CA ASN A 54 6.61 5.48 5.47
C ASN A 54 6.56 4.67 4.16
N CYS A 55 5.46 4.77 3.42
CA CYS A 55 5.29 4.17 2.12
C CYS A 55 5.27 5.26 1.04
N PHE A 56 6.15 5.13 0.04
CA PHE A 56 6.39 6.13 -0.99
C PHE A 56 6.02 5.59 -2.36
N ARG A 57 5.30 6.39 -3.14
CA ARG A 57 4.83 5.97 -4.46
C ARG A 57 6.02 5.80 -5.40
N ASP A 58 6.09 4.69 -6.12
CA ASP A 58 7.04 4.53 -7.23
C ASP A 58 6.66 5.51 -8.35
N SER A 59 7.59 6.39 -8.72
CA SER A 59 7.43 7.40 -9.77
C SER A 59 7.68 6.85 -11.17
N ARG A 60 8.31 5.67 -11.28
CA ARG A 60 8.79 5.10 -12.55
C ARG A 60 7.76 4.21 -13.23
N GLN A 61 6.63 3.89 -12.58
CA GLN A 61 5.67 2.91 -13.11
C GLN A 61 4.44 3.54 -13.73
N GLY A 62 4.12 3.07 -14.95
CA GLY A 62 2.88 3.34 -15.65
C GLY A 62 1.68 2.89 -14.82
N SER A 63 0.58 3.63 -14.91
CA SER A 63 -0.62 3.43 -14.10
C SER A 63 -1.45 2.20 -14.46
N VAL A 64 -0.96 1.33 -15.35
CA VAL A 64 -1.71 0.24 -15.97
C VAL A 64 -0.82 -0.97 -16.28
N THR A 65 -1.24 -2.16 -15.86
CA THR A 65 -0.71 -3.46 -16.32
C THR A 65 -1.87 -4.25 -16.91
N GLY A 66 -1.87 -4.47 -18.23
CA GLY A 66 -3.02 -5.00 -18.93
C GLY A 66 -4.21 -4.03 -18.89
N GLU A 67 -5.34 -4.45 -18.32
CA GLU A 67 -6.54 -3.60 -18.14
C GLU A 67 -6.65 -2.99 -16.73
N TYR A 68 -5.81 -3.43 -15.79
CA TYR A 68 -5.92 -3.05 -14.39
C TYR A 68 -5.12 -1.79 -14.10
N LYS A 69 -5.76 -0.84 -13.40
CA LYS A 69 -5.05 0.33 -12.87
C LYS A 69 -4.36 -0.05 -11.59
N TYR A 70 -3.09 0.31 -11.46
CA TYR A 70 -2.36 0.04 -10.23
C TYR A 70 -1.50 1.20 -9.78
N LYS A 71 -1.12 1.15 -8.49
CA LYS A 71 -0.13 2.03 -7.88
C LYS A 71 0.80 1.17 -7.04
N LEU A 72 2.10 1.27 -7.28
CA LEU A 72 3.13 0.68 -6.44
C LEU A 72 3.63 1.69 -5.41
N TYR A 73 3.82 1.21 -4.18
CA TYR A 73 4.46 1.94 -3.10
C TYR A 73 5.56 1.10 -2.47
N HIS A 74 6.72 1.71 -2.23
CA HIS A 74 7.82 1.13 -1.46
C HIS A 74 7.70 1.58 -0.01
N CYS A 75 7.55 0.62 0.90
CA CYS A 75 7.44 0.85 2.32
C CYS A 75 8.78 0.51 3.00
N VAL A 76 9.48 1.57 3.40
CA VAL A 76 10.83 1.47 3.97
C VAL A 76 10.78 1.38 5.49
N ASN A 77 11.87 0.87 6.08
CA ASN A 77 12.04 0.92 7.53
C ASN A 77 12.40 2.35 7.98
N THR A 78 12.10 2.70 9.22
CA THR A 78 12.41 4.04 9.77
C THR A 78 13.90 4.35 9.83
N ILE A 79 14.76 3.32 9.82
CA ILE A 79 16.22 3.44 9.87
C ILE A 79 16.79 3.99 8.55
N GLU A 80 16.23 3.66 7.40
CA GLU A 80 16.73 4.13 6.09
C GLU A 80 16.52 5.65 5.88
N LYS A 81 15.59 6.29 6.61
CA LYS A 81 15.47 7.76 6.60
C LYS A 81 16.62 8.46 7.32
N ALA A 82 17.25 7.80 8.30
CA ALA A 82 18.36 8.41 9.04
C ALA A 82 19.61 8.55 8.16
N GLU A 83 19.82 7.63 7.22
CA GLU A 83 20.99 7.62 6.34
C GLU A 83 20.85 8.55 5.12
N VAL A 84 19.63 8.87 4.68
CA VAL A 84 19.39 9.84 3.59
C VAL A 84 19.50 11.30 4.08
N ASN A 85 19.46 11.53 5.39
CA ASN A 85 19.57 12.87 5.99
C ASN A 85 20.87 13.06 6.80
N ALA A 86 21.85 12.17 6.66
CA ALA A 86 23.17 12.24 7.30
C ALA A 86 24.25 12.69 6.31
#